data_AF-A0AB36SQN6-F1
#
_entry.id   AF-A0AB36SQN6-F1
#
_cell.length_a   1.000
_cell.length_b   1.000
_cell.length_c   1.000
_cell.angle_alpha   90.00
_cell.angle_beta   90.00
_cell.angle_gamma   90.00
#
_symmetry.space_group_name_H-M   'P 1'
#
loop_
_entity.id
_entity.type
_entity.pdbx_description
1 polymer ?
#
loop_
_entity_poly.entity_id
_entity_poly.type
_entity_poly.pdbx_seq_one_letter_code
_entity_poly.pdbx_strand_id
1 'polypeptide(L)'
;MVRSLDWGGLKSNWEAFKEFVQREGKGTSILTEYYFVFREDDCGDEAYIFTTHSDLDDWLSEMFWQWERYDTRNVEESMEDVFVWKLISESDFKRLDTLYKGARETSIEINGERYYRKLIKVSVEPTVVVSTNFY
;
A
#
# COMPACT_ATOMS: atom_id res chain seq x y z
N MET A 1 10.08 4.59 4.95
CA MET A 1 10.02 3.90 6.26
C MET A 1 8.87 2.90 6.24
N VAL A 2 9.16 1.63 6.52
CA VAL A 2 8.18 0.55 6.66
C VAL A 2 7.87 0.34 8.14
N ARG A 3 6.60 0.22 8.51
CA ARG A 3 6.19 -0.21 9.86
C ARG A 3 5.36 -1.47 9.77
N SER A 4 5.80 -2.55 10.41
CA SER A 4 5.03 -3.79 10.54
C SER A 4 3.98 -3.68 11.65
N LEU A 5 2.86 -4.36 11.45
CA LEU A 5 1.74 -4.48 12.35
C LEU A 5 1.40 -5.97 12.48
N ASP A 6 1.38 -6.45 13.71
CA ASP A 6 0.96 -7.81 14.05
C ASP A 6 0.09 -7.76 15.31
N TRP A 7 -1.14 -7.25 15.15
CA TRP A 7 -2.11 -7.04 16.23
C TRP A 7 -3.19 -8.15 16.29
N GLY A 8 -2.91 -9.33 15.73
CA GLY A 8 -3.83 -10.47 15.73
C GLY A 8 -4.98 -10.34 14.72
N GLY A 9 -4.66 -9.88 13.51
CA GLY A 9 -5.53 -9.94 12.34
C GLY A 9 -5.90 -8.59 11.72
N LEU A 10 -6.51 -8.65 10.53
CA LEU A 10 -6.75 -7.50 9.65
C LEU A 10 -7.52 -6.36 10.34
N LYS A 11 -8.53 -6.68 11.16
CA LYS A 11 -9.34 -5.67 11.85
C LYS A 11 -8.51 -4.88 12.85
N SER A 12 -7.74 -5.57 13.69
CA SER A 12 -6.88 -4.95 14.70
C SER A 12 -5.76 -4.14 14.05
N ASN A 13 -5.15 -4.70 12.99
CA ASN A 13 -4.14 -4.01 12.20
C ASN A 13 -4.68 -2.73 11.54
N TRP A 14 -5.92 -2.78 11.02
CA TRP A 14 -6.58 -1.60 10.49
C TRP A 14 -6.83 -0.53 11.57
N GLU A 15 -7.29 -0.92 12.76
CA GLU A 15 -7.46 0.04 13.88
C GLU A 15 -6.12 0.71 14.26
N ALA A 16 -5.05 -0.08 14.39
CA ALA A 16 -3.71 0.45 14.67
C ALA A 16 -3.21 1.39 13.57
N PHE A 17 -3.48 1.07 12.30
CA PHE A 17 -3.20 1.96 11.18
C PHE A 17 -3.95 3.28 11.28
N LYS A 18 -5.26 3.26 11.60
CA LYS A 18 -6.03 4.49 11.80
C LYS A 18 -5.45 5.37 12.89
N GLU A 19 -5.10 4.79 14.04
CA GLU A 19 -4.48 5.52 15.15
C GLU A 19 -3.13 6.13 14.74
N PHE A 20 -2.32 5.38 13.98
CA PHE A 20 -1.07 5.87 13.42
C PHE A 20 -1.29 7.08 12.51
N VAL A 21 -2.18 6.96 11.52
CA VAL A 21 -2.47 8.04 10.56
C VAL A 21 -3.02 9.28 11.27
N GLN A 22 -3.94 9.13 12.22
CA GLN A 22 -4.52 10.26 12.95
C GLN A 22 -3.54 10.96 13.88
N ARG A 23 -2.53 10.25 14.38
CA ARG A 23 -1.46 10.80 15.21
C ARG A 23 -0.40 11.52 14.38
N GLU A 24 0.13 10.86 13.36
CA GLU A 24 1.23 11.40 12.53
C GLU A 24 0.73 12.43 11.52
N GLY A 25 -0.52 12.29 11.03
CA GLY A 25 -1.18 13.23 10.14
C GLY A 25 -1.34 14.64 10.74
N LYS A 26 -1.33 14.74 12.07
CA LYS A 26 -1.36 16.02 12.81
C LYS A 26 0.03 16.65 12.83
N GLY A 27 0.46 17.18 11.69
CA GLY A 27 1.72 17.94 11.57
C GLY A 27 2.63 17.49 10.41
N THR A 28 2.22 16.48 9.65
CA THR A 28 2.92 16.05 8.43
C THR A 28 2.44 16.83 7.20
N SER A 29 3.28 16.85 6.17
CA SER A 29 3.03 17.55 4.91
C SER A 29 1.78 17.00 4.22
N ILE A 30 1.05 17.87 3.50
CA ILE A 30 -0.08 17.49 2.62
C ILE A 30 0.33 16.47 1.54
N LEU A 31 1.64 16.29 1.32
CA LEU A 31 2.22 15.37 0.34
C LEU A 31 2.43 13.95 0.88
N THR A 32 2.15 13.69 2.16
CA THR A 32 2.31 12.35 2.73
C THR A 32 1.25 11.40 2.18
N GLU A 33 1.68 10.30 1.57
CA GLU A 33 0.80 9.28 1.02
C GLU A 33 0.76 8.06 1.93
N TYR A 34 -0.42 7.67 2.42
CA TYR A 34 -0.53 6.53 3.31
C TYR A 34 -0.96 5.27 2.56
N TYR A 35 -0.19 4.20 2.73
CA TYR A 35 -0.48 2.87 2.21
C TYR A 35 -0.55 1.87 3.34
N PHE A 36 -1.55 0.99 3.28
CA PHE A 36 -1.74 -0.14 4.18
C PHE A 36 -1.72 -1.43 3.36
N VAL A 37 -0.73 -2.28 3.60
CA VAL A 37 -0.50 -3.52 2.87
C VAL A 37 -0.82 -4.71 3.77
N PHE A 38 -1.52 -5.70 3.24
CA PHE A 38 -1.81 -6.96 3.94
C PHE A 38 -1.90 -8.09 2.91
N ARG A 39 -1.71 -9.33 3.37
CA ARG A 39 -1.80 -10.54 2.54
C ARG A 39 -3.04 -11.35 2.85
N GLU A 40 -3.59 -12.02 1.83
CA GLU A 40 -4.77 -12.89 2.00
C GLU A 40 -4.47 -14.14 2.85
N ASP A 41 -3.35 -14.81 2.56
CA ASP A 41 -2.99 -16.10 3.17
C ASP A 41 -2.67 -16.00 4.67
N ASP A 42 -2.25 -14.83 5.14
CA ASP A 42 -1.84 -14.63 6.54
C ASP A 42 -3.02 -14.27 7.46
N CYS A 43 -4.28 -14.44 7.03
CA CYS A 43 -5.48 -13.93 7.73
C CYS A 43 -5.42 -12.41 8.07
N GLY A 44 -4.49 -11.68 7.43
CA GLY A 44 -4.12 -10.32 7.78
C GLY A 44 -3.46 -10.17 9.16
N ASP A 45 -2.85 -11.22 9.69
CA ASP A 45 -2.04 -11.19 10.92
C ASP A 45 -0.86 -10.24 10.73
N GLU A 46 -0.18 -10.30 9.58
CA GLU A 46 0.83 -9.34 9.20
C GLU A 46 0.25 -8.25 8.28
N ALA A 47 0.43 -6.99 8.68
CA ALA A 47 0.17 -5.84 7.84
C ALA A 47 1.33 -4.83 7.92
N TYR A 48 1.44 -3.99 6.90
CA TYR A 48 2.57 -3.06 6.75
C TYR A 48 2.05 -1.68 6.39
N ILE A 49 2.67 -0.64 6.96
CA ILE A 49 2.35 0.76 6.70
C ILE A 49 3.51 1.44 5.97
N PHE A 50 3.17 2.19 4.93
CA PHE A 50 4.10 3.05 4.19
C PHE A 50 3.55 4.47 4.09
N THR A 51 4.45 5.45 4.09
CA THR A 51 4.13 6.89 4.02
C THR A 51 4.62 7.55 2.73
N THR A 52 5.24 6.78 1.83
CA THR A 52 5.69 7.21 0.50
C THR A 52 5.49 6.07 -0.49
N HIS A 53 5.29 6.40 -1.77
CA HIS A 53 5.18 5.39 -2.82
C HIS A 53 6.51 4.65 -3.08
N SER A 54 7.64 5.35 -3.04
CA SER A 54 8.96 4.73 -3.28
C SER A 54 9.31 3.66 -2.24
N ASP A 55 8.99 3.92 -0.95
CA ASP A 55 9.21 2.91 0.10
C ASP A 55 8.36 1.65 -0.12
N LEU A 56 7.15 1.81 -0.66
CA LEU A 56 6.26 0.70 -0.98
C LEU A 56 6.81 -0.11 -2.16
N ASP A 57 7.24 0.56 -3.23
CA ASP A 57 7.77 -0.09 -4.43
C ASP A 57 9.07 -0.85 -4.14
N ASP A 58 9.98 -0.24 -3.38
CA ASP A 58 11.24 -0.87 -2.97
C ASP A 58 10.96 -2.14 -2.14
N TRP A 59 10.01 -2.05 -1.20
CA TRP A 59 9.63 -3.19 -0.36
C TRP A 59 8.91 -4.28 -1.15
N LEU A 60 7.96 -3.94 -2.04
CA LEU A 60 7.30 -4.93 -2.90
C LEU A 60 8.31 -5.66 -3.78
N SER A 61 9.30 -4.94 -4.30
CA SER A 61 10.40 -5.51 -5.08
C SER A 61 11.24 -6.47 -4.25
N GLU A 62 11.60 -6.09 -3.01
CA GLU A 62 12.33 -6.97 -2.08
C GLU A 62 11.53 -8.23 -1.75
N MET A 63 10.24 -8.08 -1.40
CA MET A 63 9.38 -9.20 -1.03
C MET A 63 9.07 -10.13 -2.20
N PHE A 64 9.00 -9.62 -3.43
CA PHE A 64 8.88 -10.45 -4.62
C PHE A 64 9.99 -11.51 -4.69
N TRP A 65 11.24 -11.11 -4.42
CA TRP A 65 12.38 -12.03 -4.40
C TRP A 65 12.39 -12.93 -3.17
N GLN A 66 12.13 -12.36 -1.98
CA GLN A 66 12.15 -13.12 -0.72
C GLN A 66 11.08 -14.21 -0.65
N TRP A 67 9.91 -13.96 -1.23
CA TRP A 67 8.83 -14.93 -1.32
C TRP A 67 8.93 -15.83 -2.56
N GLU A 68 10.04 -15.79 -3.28
CA GLU A 68 10.32 -16.61 -4.47
C GLU A 68 9.21 -16.51 -5.54
N ARG A 69 8.58 -15.33 -5.65
CA ARG A 69 7.44 -15.10 -6.57
C ARG A 69 7.81 -15.21 -8.04
N TYR A 70 9.10 -15.28 -8.36
CA TYR A 70 9.61 -15.51 -9.71
C TYR A 70 9.39 -16.95 -10.19
N ASP A 71 9.21 -17.93 -9.29
CA ASP A 71 9.01 -19.34 -9.65
C ASP A 71 7.53 -19.69 -9.86
N THR A 72 6.79 -18.78 -10.49
CA THR A 72 5.40 -19.01 -10.91
C THR A 72 5.32 -19.10 -12.42
N ARG A 73 4.30 -19.80 -12.91
CA ARG A 73 3.99 -19.88 -14.34
C ARG A 73 3.47 -18.56 -14.90
N ASN A 74 2.87 -17.71 -14.06
CA ASN A 74 2.35 -16.41 -14.45
C ASN A 74 2.90 -15.31 -13.54
N VAL A 75 4.01 -14.68 -13.97
CA VAL A 75 4.72 -13.67 -13.17
C VAL A 75 3.85 -12.43 -12.94
N GLU A 76 2.99 -12.06 -13.89
CA GLU A 76 2.13 -10.88 -13.76
C GLU A 76 1.10 -11.03 -12.62
N GLU A 77 0.70 -12.26 -12.33
CA GLU A 77 -0.25 -12.62 -11.26
C GLU A 77 0.47 -13.08 -9.98
N SER A 78 1.81 -13.00 -9.94
CA SER A 78 2.60 -13.59 -8.86
C SER A 78 2.43 -12.93 -7.50
N MET A 79 1.76 -11.77 -7.43
CA MET A 79 1.52 -10.99 -6.20
C MET A 79 0.04 -10.65 -6.01
N GLU A 80 -0.89 -11.42 -6.59
CA GLU A 80 -2.33 -11.16 -6.46
C GLU A 80 -2.89 -11.29 -5.04
N ASP A 81 -2.23 -12.06 -4.18
CA ASP A 81 -2.56 -12.20 -2.75
C ASP A 81 -2.12 -10.99 -1.90
N VAL A 82 -1.37 -10.04 -2.48
CA VAL A 82 -0.89 -8.85 -1.81
C VAL A 82 -1.83 -7.69 -2.09
N PHE A 83 -2.53 -7.23 -1.06
CA PHE A 83 -3.48 -6.14 -1.15
C PHE A 83 -2.90 -4.84 -0.61
N VAL A 84 -3.04 -3.76 -1.38
CA VAL A 84 -2.58 -2.42 -1.00
C VAL A 84 -3.77 -1.47 -0.94
N TRP A 85 -4.09 -0.94 0.23
CA TRP A 85 -5.02 0.18 0.37
C TRP A 85 -4.25 1.50 0.42
N LYS A 86 -4.51 2.37 -0.56
CA LYS A 86 -4.07 3.76 -0.53
C LYS A 86 -5.16 4.64 0.09
N LEU A 87 -4.78 5.51 1.02
CA LEU A 87 -5.65 6.58 1.50
C LEU A 87 -5.65 7.75 0.52
N ILE A 88 -6.83 8.31 0.30
CA ILE A 88 -7.08 9.42 -0.62
C ILE A 88 -7.85 10.48 0.17
N SER A 89 -7.37 11.71 0.17
CA SER A 89 -8.07 12.81 0.83
C SER A 89 -9.41 13.09 0.15
N GLU A 90 -10.39 13.59 0.89
CA GLU A 90 -11.69 13.95 0.33
C GLU A 90 -11.55 15.01 -0.78
N SER A 91 -10.63 15.96 -0.65
CA SER A 91 -10.33 16.94 -1.69
C SER A 91 -9.85 16.29 -2.99
N ASP A 92 -8.92 15.33 -2.92
CA ASP A 92 -8.43 14.60 -4.09
C ASP A 92 -9.50 13.69 -4.69
N PHE A 93 -10.28 13.03 -3.84
CA PHE A 93 -11.39 12.20 -4.28
C PHE A 93 -12.41 13.03 -5.08
N LYS A 94 -12.81 14.21 -4.59
CA LYS A 94 -13.74 15.11 -5.30
C LYS A 94 -13.13 15.68 -6.59
N ARG A 95 -11.84 16.00 -6.59
CA ARG A 95 -11.14 16.56 -7.76
C ARG A 95 -10.94 15.53 -8.87
N LEU A 96 -10.70 14.27 -8.52
CA LEU A 96 -10.29 13.19 -9.42
C LEU A 96 -11.24 11.98 -9.32
N ASP A 97 -12.54 12.23 -9.19
CA ASP A 97 -13.58 11.21 -8.95
C ASP A 97 -13.51 10.04 -9.95
N THR A 98 -13.25 10.32 -11.22
CA THR A 98 -13.11 9.30 -12.27
C THR A 98 -11.92 8.37 -12.04
N LEU A 99 -10.79 8.89 -11.56
CA LEU A 99 -9.60 8.09 -11.22
C LEU A 99 -9.83 7.27 -9.96
N TYR A 100 -10.65 7.76 -9.04
CA TYR A 100 -10.91 7.11 -7.75
C TYR A 100 -12.21 6.34 -7.68
N LYS A 101 -12.83 6.04 -8.82
CA LYS A 101 -13.96 5.11 -8.91
C LYS A 101 -13.67 3.83 -8.13
N GLY A 102 -14.62 3.44 -7.28
CA GLY A 102 -14.52 2.27 -6.40
C GLY A 102 -13.84 2.51 -5.05
N ALA A 103 -13.33 3.72 -4.77
CA ALA A 103 -12.87 4.09 -3.44
C ALA A 103 -14.03 4.05 -2.44
N ARG A 104 -13.73 3.67 -1.20
CA ARG A 104 -14.70 3.55 -0.11
C ARG A 104 -14.37 4.56 0.97
N GLU A 105 -15.40 5.21 1.51
CA GLU A 105 -15.25 6.11 2.64
C GLU A 105 -14.70 5.36 3.87
N THR A 106 -13.88 6.05 4.66
CA THR A 106 -13.35 5.52 5.92
C THR A 106 -13.75 6.43 7.08
N SER A 107 -13.56 5.94 8.31
CA SER A 107 -13.71 6.77 9.52
C SER A 107 -12.45 7.60 9.84
N ILE A 108 -11.46 7.64 8.95
CA ILE A 108 -10.21 8.38 9.16
C ILE A 108 -10.45 9.85 8.84
N GLU A 109 -10.04 10.71 9.75
CA GLU A 109 -10.10 12.16 9.62
C GLU A 109 -8.78 12.75 10.09
N ILE A 110 -8.16 13.57 9.25
CA ILE A 110 -6.90 14.26 9.53
C ILE A 110 -7.14 15.75 9.33
N ASN A 111 -6.92 16.57 10.36
CA ASN A 111 -7.11 18.02 10.32
C ASN A 111 -8.52 18.46 9.80
N GLY A 112 -9.56 17.68 10.12
CA GLY A 112 -10.94 17.97 9.68
C GLY A 112 -11.27 17.50 8.25
N GLU A 113 -10.32 16.90 7.53
CA GLU A 113 -10.55 16.31 6.22
C GLU A 113 -10.73 14.79 6.33
N ARG A 114 -11.79 14.27 5.72
CA ARG A 114 -12.04 12.81 5.64
C ARG A 114 -11.16 12.15 4.60
N TYR A 115 -10.85 10.89 4.84
CA TYR A 115 -10.08 10.06 3.91
C TYR A 115 -10.91 8.88 3.41
N TYR A 116 -10.75 8.61 2.12
CA TYR A 116 -11.24 7.43 1.43
C TYR A 116 -10.10 6.43 1.31
N ARG A 117 -10.44 5.16 1.10
CA ARG A 117 -9.47 4.12 0.74
C ARG A 117 -9.78 3.55 -0.63
N LYS A 118 -8.75 3.28 -1.42
CA LYS A 118 -8.86 2.55 -2.67
C LYS A 118 -7.89 1.38 -2.67
N LEU A 119 -8.39 0.23 -3.12
CA LEU A 119 -7.53 -0.92 -3.39
C LEU A 119 -6.75 -0.67 -4.67
N ILE A 120 -5.43 -0.76 -4.56
CA ILE A 120 -4.49 -0.73 -5.66
C ILE A 120 -4.02 -2.17 -5.89
N LYS A 121 -4.03 -2.58 -7.15
CA LYS A 121 -3.48 -3.87 -7.54
C LYS A 121 -1.97 -3.76 -7.65
N VAL A 122 -1.25 -4.71 -7.06
CA VAL A 122 0.16 -4.92 -7.36
C VAL A 122 0.24 -5.62 -8.71
N SER A 123 1.08 -5.12 -9.61
CA SER A 123 1.34 -5.73 -10.90
C SER A 123 2.84 -5.82 -11.07
N VAL A 124 3.32 -7.02 -11.41
CA VAL A 124 4.73 -7.26 -11.65
C VAL A 124 5.00 -7.10 -13.14
N GLU A 125 5.88 -6.17 -13.49
CA GLU A 125 6.27 -5.91 -14.88
C GLU A 125 7.68 -6.43 -15.18
N PRO A 126 7.84 -7.41 -16.08
CA PRO A 126 9.17 -7.90 -16.46
C PRO A 126 9.92 -6.85 -17.28
N THR A 127 11.10 -6.44 -16.81
CA THR A 127 11.97 -5.48 -17.51
C THR A 127 13.23 -6.15 -18.02
N VAL A 128 13.58 -5.92 -19.29
CA VAL A 128 14.87 -6.35 -19.89
C VAL A 128 15.87 -5.18 -19.82
N VAL A 129 16.94 -5.37 -19.06
CA VAL A 129 18.03 -4.37 -18.97
C VAL A 129 19.18 -4.80 -19.89
N VAL A 130 19.43 -4.03 -20.95
CA VAL A 130 20.58 -4.23 -21.85
C VAL A 130 21.73 -3.35 -21.36
N SER A 131 22.75 -3.98 -20.77
CA SER A 131 23.99 -3.29 -20.42
C SER A 131 24.94 -3.26 -21.61
N THR A 132 25.44 -2.08 -21.97
CA THR A 132 26.48 -1.90 -22.99
C THR A 132 27.89 -1.95 -22.40
N ASN A 133 28.05 -2.42 -21.17
CA ASN A 133 29.38 -2.65 -20.59
C ASN A 133 29.99 -3.88 -21.28
N PHE A 134 30.72 -3.63 -22.37
CA PHE A 134 31.62 -4.59 -22.98
C PHE A 134 32.80 -4.78 -22.01
N TYR A 135 32.94 -6.01 -21.49
CA TYR A 135 34.10 -6.45 -20.69
C TYR A 135 35.34 -6.61 -21.58
#